data_AF-A0A426YRG9-F1
#
_entry.id   AF-A0A426YRG9-F1
#
_cell.length_a   1.000
_cell.length_b   1.000
_cell.length_c   1.000
_cell.angle_alpha   90.00
_cell.angle_beta   90.00
_cell.angle_gamma   90.00
#
_symmetry.space_group_name_H-M   'P 1'
#
loop_
_entity.id
_entity.type
_entity.pdbx_description
1 polymer ?
#
loop_
_entity_poly.entity_id
_entity_poly.type
_entity_poly.pdbx_seq_one_letter_code
_entity_poly.pdbx_strand_id
1 'polypeptide(L)'
;MTQGGGGGGSEFYLPDEILAVMPTDPYEQLDLARKITSMAIASRVSKLELEAGRLRQSVAEKDRTIADLQEKLAQFDRVFQQTDSRLRATLEENVSS
;
A
#
# COMPACT_ATOMS: atom_id res chain seq x y z
N MET A 1 49.73 -7.34 -16.90
CA MET A 1 49.03 -8.06 -15.82
C MET A 1 48.13 -7.08 -15.09
N THR A 2 46.83 -7.40 -15.09
CA THR A 2 45.71 -6.91 -14.27
C THR A 2 45.51 -5.40 -14.08
N GLN A 3 44.64 -4.86 -14.93
CA GLN A 3 43.93 -3.59 -14.83
C GLN A 3 42.97 -3.64 -13.62
N GLY A 4 43.16 -2.74 -12.65
CA GLY A 4 42.24 -2.56 -11.53
C GLY A 4 40.99 -1.81 -11.97
N GLY A 5 39.82 -2.44 -11.81
CA GLY A 5 38.53 -1.87 -12.19
C GLY A 5 38.14 -0.69 -11.30
N GLY A 6 38.27 0.52 -11.82
CA GLY A 6 37.66 1.72 -11.27
C GLY A 6 36.20 1.82 -11.73
N GLY A 7 35.29 1.22 -10.97
CA GLY A 7 33.86 1.46 -11.15
C GLY A 7 33.53 2.91 -10.81
N GLY A 8 32.91 3.60 -11.76
CA GLY A 8 32.50 5.00 -11.62
C GLY A 8 31.57 5.20 -10.43
N GLY A 9 32.07 5.89 -9.40
CA GLY A 9 31.28 6.54 -8.39
C GLY A 9 31.52 8.04 -8.51
N SER A 10 30.47 8.84 -8.63
CA SER A 10 30.56 10.26 -8.29
C SER A 10 31.30 10.38 -6.96
N GLU A 11 32.38 11.13 -6.94
CA GLU A 11 33.27 11.27 -5.80
C GLU A 11 32.47 11.85 -4.62
N PHE A 12 31.97 10.97 -3.74
CA PHE A 12 31.21 11.35 -2.55
C PHE A 12 32.21 11.88 -1.53
N TYR A 13 32.48 13.17 -1.60
CA TYR A 13 33.22 13.86 -0.55
C TYR A 13 32.29 14.14 0.62
N LEU A 14 32.64 13.58 1.79
CA LEU A 14 32.03 13.97 3.05
C LEU A 14 32.57 15.35 3.45
N PRO A 15 31.74 16.25 3.99
CA PRO A 15 32.22 17.52 4.54
C PRO A 15 33.28 17.32 5.62
N ASP A 16 34.22 18.24 5.73
CA ASP A 16 35.34 18.17 6.67
C ASP A 16 34.87 18.03 8.13
N GLU A 17 33.73 18.62 8.47
CA GLU A 17 33.14 18.53 9.80
C GLU A 17 32.70 17.10 10.16
N ILE A 18 32.26 16.33 9.15
CA ILE A 18 31.87 14.93 9.31
C ILE A 18 33.10 14.03 9.36
N LEU A 19 34.13 14.33 8.55
CA LEU A 19 35.41 13.63 8.60
C LEU A 19 36.11 13.81 9.95
N ALA A 20 36.03 15.00 10.54
CA ALA A 20 36.65 15.31 11.83
C ALA A 20 36.09 14.49 13.00
N VAL A 21 34.85 14.01 12.88
CA VAL A 21 34.20 13.16 13.89
C VAL A 21 34.19 11.68 13.54
N MET A 22 34.73 11.29 12.37
CA MET A 22 34.83 9.88 12.02
C MET A 22 35.85 9.17 12.92
N PRO A 23 35.56 7.93 13.34
CA PRO A 23 36.56 7.09 13.98
C PRO A 23 37.79 6.97 13.08
N THR A 24 38.98 7.02 13.65
CA THR A 24 40.23 6.84 12.89
C THR A 24 40.58 5.36 12.73
N ASP A 25 40.05 4.49 13.59
CA ASP A 25 40.23 3.04 13.48
C ASP A 25 39.34 2.45 12.36
N PRO A 26 39.92 1.66 11.43
CA PRO A 26 39.17 1.09 10.30
C PRO A 26 38.01 0.16 10.70
N TYR A 27 38.14 -0.59 11.79
CA TYR A 27 37.07 -1.50 12.23
C TYR A 27 35.91 -0.72 12.88
N GLU A 28 36.22 0.34 13.63
CA GLU A 28 35.20 1.26 14.16
C GLU A 28 34.44 2.00 13.05
N GLN A 29 35.11 2.38 11.96
CA GLN A 29 34.45 2.96 10.78
C GLN A 29 33.48 1.97 10.11
N LEU A 30 33.87 0.70 9.97
CA LEU A 30 32.98 -0.35 9.46
C LEU A 30 31.77 -0.56 10.37
N ASP A 31 31.97 -0.51 11.69
CA ASP A 31 30.87 -0.61 12.65
C ASP A 31 29.91 0.58 12.54
N LEU A 32 30.44 1.80 12.38
CA LEU A 32 29.64 3.00 12.13
C LEU A 32 28.86 2.89 10.81
N ALA A 33 29.51 2.50 9.71
CA ALA A 33 28.87 2.30 8.41
C ALA A 33 27.76 1.24 8.48
N ARG A 34 28.00 0.16 9.21
CA ARG A 34 27.01 -0.89 9.48
C ARG A 34 25.82 -0.33 10.24
N LYS A 35 26.05 0.43 11.33
CA LYS A 35 24.99 1.07 12.10
C LYS A 35 24.15 2.02 11.25
N ILE A 36 24.79 2.88 10.45
CA ILE A 36 24.10 3.81 9.54
C ILE A 36 23.23 3.03 8.55
N THR A 37 23.78 1.97 7.95
CA THR A 37 23.06 1.11 7.01
C THR A 37 21.87 0.43 7.70
N SER A 38 22.07 -0.12 8.90
CA SER A 38 21.00 -0.73 9.70
C SER A 38 19.89 0.26 10.01
N MET A 39 20.22 1.50 10.39
CA MET A 39 19.24 2.55 10.64
C MET A 39 18.47 2.93 9.37
N ALA A 40 19.16 3.08 8.24
CA ALA A 40 18.53 3.39 6.95
C ALA A 40 17.57 2.28 6.52
N ILE A 41 17.95 1.01 6.69
CA ILE A 41 17.10 -0.15 6.42
C ILE A 41 15.89 -0.14 7.37
N ALA A 42 16.10 0.03 8.67
CA ALA A 42 15.02 0.07 9.65
C ALA A 42 14.00 1.18 9.32
N SER A 43 14.47 2.39 9.01
CA SER A 43 13.63 3.51 8.59
C SER A 43 12.79 3.17 7.34
N ARG A 44 13.42 2.53 6.35
CA ARG A 44 12.73 2.09 5.12
C ARG A 44 11.69 1.00 5.41
N VAL A 45 12.01 0.03 6.26
CA VAL A 45 11.09 -1.04 6.67
C VAL A 45 9.88 -0.43 7.40
N SER A 46 10.09 0.45 8.37
CA SER A 46 8.98 1.10 9.08
C SER A 46 8.07 1.90 8.14
N LYS A 47 8.64 2.59 7.15
CA LYS A 47 7.84 3.30 6.13
C LYS A 47 6.98 2.33 5.30
N LEU A 48 7.55 1.20 4.88
CA LEU A 48 6.83 0.17 4.12
C LEU A 48 5.74 -0.49 4.96
N GLU A 49 5.98 -0.75 6.24
CA GLU A 49 4.98 -1.32 7.16
C GLU A 49 3.78 -0.38 7.34
N LEU A 50 4.04 0.92 7.51
CA LEU A 50 2.98 1.94 7.57
C LEU A 50 2.17 2.00 6.28
N GLU A 51 2.84 1.99 5.13
CA GLU A 51 2.17 2.01 3.83
C GLU A 51 1.34 0.75 3.60
N ALA A 52 1.88 -0.43 3.93
CA ALA A 52 1.15 -1.70 3.87
C ALA A 52 -0.05 -1.72 4.83
N GLY A 53 0.07 -1.10 6.00
CA GLY A 53 -1.06 -0.89 6.92
C GLY A 53 -2.15 -0.05 6.30
N ARG A 54 -1.79 1.11 5.73
CA ARG A 54 -2.74 2.02 5.04
C ARG A 54 -3.43 1.34 3.86
N LEU A 55 -2.69 0.58 3.05
CA LEU A 55 -3.25 -0.15 1.91
C LEU A 55 -4.24 -1.23 2.37
N ARG A 56 -3.91 -2.00 3.41
CA ARG A 56 -4.82 -2.99 4.00
C ARG A 56 -6.11 -2.35 4.52
N GLN A 57 -6.00 -1.20 5.19
CA GLN A 57 -7.17 -0.44 5.64
C GLN A 57 -8.04 0.00 4.46
N SER A 58 -7.43 0.54 3.40
CA SER A 58 -8.16 0.99 2.22
C SER A 58 -8.89 -0.15 1.51
N VAL A 59 -8.29 -1.33 1.43
CA VAL A 59 -8.95 -2.54 0.90
C VAL A 59 -10.16 -2.90 1.75
N ALA A 60 -10.00 -2.97 3.09
CA ALA A 60 -11.11 -3.30 3.98
C ALA A 60 -12.28 -2.29 3.90
N GLU A 61 -11.99 -1.00 3.70
CA GLU A 61 -13.02 0.03 3.48
C GLU A 61 -13.76 -0.17 2.14
N LYS A 62 -13.04 -0.53 1.08
CA LYS A 62 -13.63 -0.85 -0.22
C LYS A 62 -14.50 -2.10 -0.15
N ASP A 63 -14.05 -3.15 0.53
CA ASP A 63 -14.81 -4.39 0.69
C ASP A 63 -16.13 -4.14 1.43
N ARG A 64 -16.13 -3.31 2.49
CA ARG A 64 -17.36 -2.88 3.16
C ARG A 64 -18.29 -2.14 2.21
N THR A 65 -17.76 -1.19 1.44
CA THR A 65 -18.55 -0.43 0.46
C THR A 65 -19.16 -1.35 -0.60
N ILE A 66 -18.41 -2.35 -1.07
CA ILE A 66 -18.89 -3.35 -2.02
C ILE A 66 -20.03 -4.17 -1.41
N ALA A 67 -19.87 -4.65 -0.17
CA ALA A 67 -20.91 -5.40 0.53
C ALA A 67 -22.20 -4.59 0.68
N ASP A 68 -22.10 -3.32 1.10
CA ASP A 68 -23.25 -2.42 1.24
C ASP A 68 -23.97 -2.20 -0.12
N LEU A 69 -23.21 -2.05 -1.20
CA LEU A 69 -23.76 -1.89 -2.54
C LEU A 69 -24.44 -3.18 -3.04
N GLN A 70 -23.85 -4.34 -2.76
CA GLN A 70 -24.44 -5.63 -3.09
C GLN A 70 -25.76 -5.86 -2.33
N GLU A 71 -25.83 -5.48 -1.06
CA GLU A 71 -27.07 -5.56 -0.28
C GLU A 71 -28.16 -4.67 -0.87
N LYS A 72 -27.83 -3.42 -1.23
CA LYS A 72 -28.77 -2.48 -1.86
C LYS A 72 -29.26 -2.97 -3.21
N LEU A 73 -28.39 -3.54 -4.03
CA LEU A 73 -28.78 -4.16 -5.30
C LEU A 73 -29.75 -5.32 -5.08
N ALA A 74 -29.44 -6.23 -4.15
CA ALA A 74 -30.34 -7.33 -3.82
C ALA A 74 -31.69 -6.86 -3.28
N GLN A 75 -31.72 -5.78 -2.50
CA GLN A 75 -32.96 -5.15 -2.06
C GLN A 75 -33.76 -4.58 -3.23
N PHE A 76 -33.11 -3.86 -4.13
CA PHE A 76 -33.73 -3.27 -5.30
C PHE A 76 -34.33 -4.35 -6.22
N ASP A 77 -33.59 -5.42 -6.49
CA ASP A 77 -34.05 -6.55 -7.31
C ASP A 77 -35.30 -7.20 -6.72
N ARG A 78 -35.36 -7.40 -5.40
CA ARG A 78 -36.56 -7.93 -4.72
C ARG A 78 -37.76 -7.01 -4.88
N VAL A 79 -37.57 -5.70 -4.65
CA VAL A 79 -38.65 -4.71 -4.80
C VAL A 79 -39.13 -4.63 -6.24
N PHE A 80 -38.22 -4.68 -7.20
CA PHE A 80 -38.54 -4.69 -8.62
C PHE A 80 -39.39 -5.92 -8.99
N GLN A 81 -38.95 -7.13 -8.62
CA GLN A 81 -39.69 -8.37 -8.88
C GLN A 81 -41.08 -8.36 -8.21
N GLN A 82 -41.15 -7.88 -6.96
CA GLN A 82 -42.43 -7.74 -6.24
C GLN A 82 -43.37 -6.75 -6.94
N THR A 83 -42.84 -5.64 -7.45
CA THR A 83 -43.64 -4.64 -8.16
C THR A 83 -44.11 -5.17 -9.51
N ASP A 84 -43.23 -5.84 -10.27
CA ASP A 84 -43.54 -6.43 -11.57
C ASP A 84 -44.63 -7.51 -11.44
N SER A 85 -44.48 -8.43 -10.48
CA SER A 85 -45.50 -9.46 -10.19
C SER A 85 -46.86 -8.86 -9.81
N ARG A 86 -46.87 -7.83 -8.96
CA ARG A 86 -48.11 -7.13 -8.58
C ARG A 86 -48.75 -6.42 -9.78
N LEU A 87 -47.94 -5.80 -10.64
CA LEU A 87 -48.41 -5.16 -11.87
C LEU A 87 -49.07 -6.18 -12.79
N ARG A 88 -48.42 -7.33 -13.02
CA ARG A 88 -48.96 -8.42 -13.85
C ARG A 88 -50.27 -8.95 -13.32
N ALA A 89 -50.36 -9.22 -12.01
CA ALA A 89 -51.60 -9.68 -11.38
C ALA A 89 -52.74 -8.67 -11.59
N THR A 90 -52.46 -7.37 -11.39
CA THR A 90 -53.46 -6.30 -11.61
C THR A 90 -53.88 -6.21 -13.08
N LEU A 91 -52.96 -6.41 -14.02
CA LEU A 91 -53.28 -6.42 -15.45
C LEU A 91 -54.14 -7.65 -15.82
N GLU A 92 -53.83 -8.83 -15.30
CA GLU A 92 -54.60 -10.05 -15.52
C GLU A 92 -56.04 -9.94 -14.97
N GLU A 93 -56.21 -9.36 -13.78
CA GLU A 93 -57.53 -9.09 -13.19
C GLU A 93 -58.36 -8.13 -14.07
N ASN A 94 -57.74 -7.07 -14.60
CA ASN A 94 -58.41 -6.10 -15.49
C ASN A 94 -58.77 -6.69 -16.86
N VAL A 95 -57.95 -7.59 -17.41
CA VAL A 95 -58.24 -8.24 -18.71
C VAL A 95 -59.33 -9.30 -18.58
N SER A 96 -59.48 -9.89 -17.39
CA SER A 96 -60.46 -10.96 -17.12
C SER A 96 -61.82 -10.44 -16.61
N SER A 97 -61.96 -9.12 -16.40
CA SER A 97 -63.19 -8.44 -15.99
C SER A 97 -63.93 -7.83 -17.18
#